data_AF-M2QTU2-F1
#
_entry.id   AF-M2QTU2-F1
#
_cell.length_a   1.000
_cell.length_b   1.000
_cell.length_c   1.000
_cell.angle_alpha   90.00
_cell.angle_beta   90.00
_cell.angle_gamma   90.00
#
_symmetry.space_group_name_H-M   'P 1'
#
loop_
_entity.id
_entity.type
_entity.pdbx_description
1 polymer ?
#
loop_
_entity_poly.entity_id
_entity_poly.type
_entity_poly.pdbx_seq_one_letter_code
_entity_poly.pdbx_strand_id
1 'polypeptide(L)'
;MSRVIHVFRQPDRFVAGTVGEPGDRTFYLQASEDVRTISVTIEKQQVVVLAERLGSLLEEVASRFGADVPDDAPDDLLDVDPLTVPVEEEFRVGTMGLGWDADSSAVVIELLAMTEGEVDETVVLDDTEEGPDAVRVFLTPGAARAFAERADRVVNAGRKPCPLCAEPLDPAGHICPRQNGYRRDVDVLED
;
A
#
# COMPACT_ATOMS: atom_id res chain seq x y z
N MET A 1 -24.22 -8.12 13.23
CA MET A 1 -24.76 -6.90 12.59
C MET A 1 -24.49 -7.03 11.11
N SER A 2 -25.38 -6.57 10.23
CA SER A 2 -25.12 -6.56 8.79
C SER A 2 -23.97 -5.60 8.49
N ARG A 3 -22.89 -6.07 7.85
CA ARG A 3 -21.73 -5.23 7.51
C ARG A 3 -21.96 -4.40 6.25
N VAL A 4 -21.19 -3.33 6.11
CA VAL A 4 -21.09 -2.52 4.88
C VAL A 4 -19.81 -2.87 4.13
N ILE A 5 -19.92 -3.25 2.87
CA ILE A 5 -18.78 -3.46 1.98
C ILE A 5 -18.75 -2.34 0.93
N HIS A 6 -17.76 -1.47 1.03
CA HIS A 6 -17.46 -0.43 0.07
C HIS A 6 -16.66 -1.01 -1.10
N VAL A 7 -17.35 -1.37 -2.18
CA VAL A 7 -16.70 -1.91 -3.39
C VAL A 7 -16.32 -0.78 -4.36
N PHE A 8 -15.11 -0.87 -4.90
CA PHE A 8 -14.55 -0.05 -5.97
C PHE A 8 -14.06 -0.97 -7.09
N ARG A 9 -14.87 -1.13 -8.14
CA ARG A 9 -14.58 -2.06 -9.25
C ARG A 9 -13.62 -1.45 -10.26
N GLN A 10 -13.72 -0.13 -10.48
CA GLN A 10 -12.88 0.61 -11.39
C GLN A 10 -12.50 1.94 -10.74
N PRO A 11 -11.73 1.92 -9.63
CA PRO A 11 -11.35 3.15 -8.96
C PRO A 11 -10.57 4.07 -9.89
N ASP A 12 -10.90 5.35 -9.88
CA ASP A 12 -10.08 6.40 -10.49
C ASP A 12 -8.74 6.53 -9.76
N ARG A 13 -8.75 6.24 -8.45
CA ARG A 13 -7.58 6.38 -7.59
C ARG A 13 -7.63 5.41 -6.42
N PHE A 14 -6.53 4.69 -6.18
CA PHE A 14 -6.28 3.98 -4.92
C PHE A 14 -4.84 4.23 -4.48
N VAL A 15 -4.66 4.88 -3.33
CA VAL A 15 -3.34 5.37 -2.90
C VAL A 15 -3.11 5.21 -1.42
N ALA A 16 -1.85 4.94 -1.06
CA ALA A 16 -1.36 5.15 0.30
C ALA A 16 -0.91 6.61 0.49
N GLY A 17 -1.10 7.14 1.69
CA GLY A 17 -0.64 8.48 2.07
C GLY A 17 -0.53 8.64 3.58
N THR A 18 -0.02 9.80 4.02
CA THR A 18 0.10 10.13 5.44
C THR A 18 -0.29 11.56 5.73
N VAL A 19 -0.83 11.80 6.92
CA VAL A 19 -1.08 13.13 7.49
C VAL A 19 -0.30 13.25 8.81
N GLY A 20 0.27 14.42 9.11
CA GLY A 20 1.03 14.68 10.34
C GLY A 20 2.52 14.94 10.10
N GLU A 21 3.26 15.16 11.18
CA GLU A 21 4.69 15.49 11.15
C GLU A 21 5.58 14.24 11.12
N PRO A 22 6.82 14.30 10.58
CA PRO A 22 7.75 13.18 10.63
C PRO A 22 7.98 12.66 12.06
N GLY A 23 7.60 11.41 12.33
CA GLY A 23 7.67 10.80 13.66
C GLY A 23 6.30 10.62 14.32
N ASP A 24 5.29 11.39 13.90
CA ASP A 24 3.91 11.32 14.37
C ASP A 24 2.94 11.40 13.17
N ARG A 25 3.12 10.47 12.23
CA ARG A 25 2.30 10.37 11.02
C ARG A 25 1.23 9.32 11.18
N THR A 26 0.00 9.66 10.82
CA THR A 26 -1.09 8.70 10.60
C THR A 26 -1.10 8.29 9.13
N PHE A 27 -1.16 6.99 8.86
CA PHE A 27 -1.20 6.43 7.52
C PHE A 27 -2.65 6.16 7.12
N TYR A 28 -2.96 6.43 5.85
CA TYR A 28 -4.26 6.22 5.25
C TYR A 28 -4.14 5.47 3.93
N LEU A 29 -5.12 4.64 3.63
CA LEU A 29 -5.43 4.21 2.27
C LEU A 29 -6.68 4.97 1.81
N GLN A 30 -6.64 5.51 0.60
CA GLN A 30 -7.75 6.26 0.02
C GLN A 30 -8.13 5.68 -1.34
N ALA A 31 -9.39 5.31 -1.48
CA ALA A 31 -10.01 4.85 -2.72
C ALA A 31 -11.00 5.92 -3.21
N SER A 32 -10.95 6.28 -4.50
CA SER A 32 -11.90 7.21 -5.12
C SER A 32 -12.43 6.67 -6.43
N GLU A 33 -13.72 6.90 -6.67
CA GLU A 33 -14.46 6.57 -7.90
C GLU A 33 -15.57 7.63 -8.06
N ASP A 34 -15.53 8.35 -9.19
CA ASP A 34 -16.37 9.51 -9.47
C ASP A 34 -16.33 10.57 -8.35
N VAL A 35 -17.45 10.74 -7.63
CA VAL A 35 -17.62 11.70 -6.53
C VAL A 35 -17.42 11.08 -5.15
N ARG A 36 -17.14 9.78 -5.10
CA ARG A 36 -17.04 9.02 -3.87
C ARG A 36 -15.58 8.80 -3.52
N THR A 37 -15.21 9.19 -2.30
CA THR A 37 -13.90 8.92 -1.72
C THR A 37 -14.09 8.27 -0.37
N ILE A 38 -13.40 7.14 -0.13
CA ILE A 38 -13.34 6.49 1.19
C ILE A 38 -11.88 6.48 1.64
N SER A 39 -11.65 6.89 2.88
CA SER A 39 -10.33 6.83 3.50
C SER A 39 -10.38 5.94 4.73
N VAL A 40 -9.43 5.01 4.85
CA VAL A 40 -9.30 4.13 6.02
C VAL A 40 -7.92 4.33 6.63
N THR A 41 -7.86 4.35 7.96
CA THR A 41 -6.59 4.44 8.68
C THR A 41 -5.96 3.06 8.74
N ILE A 42 -4.65 3.00 8.53
CA ILE A 42 -3.88 1.76 8.49
C ILE A 42 -2.59 1.92 9.27
N GLU A 43 -2.05 0.84 9.83
CA GLU A 43 -0.73 0.89 10.46
C GLU A 43 0.38 0.92 9.42
N LYS A 44 1.50 1.59 9.76
CA LYS A 44 2.68 1.63 8.88
C LYS A 44 3.15 0.22 8.47
N GLN A 45 3.16 -0.73 9.40
CA GLN A 45 3.60 -2.10 9.11
C GLN A 45 2.63 -2.82 8.17
N GLN A 46 1.32 -2.57 8.28
CA GLN A 46 0.34 -3.11 7.35
C GLN A 46 0.54 -2.54 5.93
N VAL A 47 0.88 -1.24 5.78
CA VAL A 47 1.20 -0.66 4.46
C VAL A 47 2.41 -1.35 3.82
N VAL A 48 3.46 -1.62 4.60
CA VAL A 48 4.66 -2.36 4.13
C VAL A 48 4.26 -3.76 3.67
N VAL A 49 3.56 -4.51 4.53
CA VAL A 49 3.15 -5.89 4.22
C VAL A 49 2.23 -5.93 2.99
N LEU A 50 1.35 -4.94 2.82
CA LEU A 50 0.47 -4.85 1.66
C LEU A 50 1.27 -4.64 0.38
N ALA A 51 2.24 -3.73 0.36
CA ALA A 51 3.09 -3.48 -0.80
C ALA A 51 3.91 -4.72 -1.20
N GLU A 52 4.55 -5.37 -0.22
CA GLU A 52 5.36 -6.57 -0.44
C GLU A 52 4.52 -7.75 -0.96
N ARG A 53 3.35 -7.99 -0.35
CA ARG A 53 2.44 -9.06 -0.78
C ARG A 53 1.86 -8.79 -2.16
N LEU A 54 1.58 -7.54 -2.49
CA LEU A 54 1.10 -7.15 -3.80
C LEU A 54 2.14 -7.45 -4.88
N GLY A 55 3.40 -7.08 -4.66
CA GLY A 55 4.51 -7.42 -5.57
C GLY A 55 4.67 -8.92 -5.76
N SER A 56 4.63 -9.69 -4.67
CA SER A 56 4.75 -11.16 -4.71
C SER A 56 3.58 -11.81 -5.48
N LEU A 57 2.36 -11.31 -5.29
CA LEU A 57 1.19 -11.78 -6.02
C LEU A 57 1.33 -11.50 -7.52
N LEU A 58 1.77 -10.30 -7.89
CA LEU A 58 1.98 -9.89 -9.28
C LEU A 58 3.00 -10.79 -10.00
N GLU A 59 4.10 -11.12 -9.35
CA GLU A 59 5.10 -12.06 -9.87
C GLU A 59 4.52 -13.48 -10.03
N GLU A 60 3.76 -13.95 -9.05
CA GLU A 60 3.13 -15.26 -9.08
C GLU A 60 2.12 -15.37 -10.24
N VAL A 61 1.28 -14.35 -10.45
CA VAL A 61 0.25 -14.38 -11.49
C VAL A 61 0.84 -14.23 -12.90
N ALA A 62 1.91 -13.44 -13.05
CA ALA A 62 2.65 -13.37 -14.31
C ALA A 62 3.22 -14.75 -14.68
N SER A 63 3.86 -15.42 -13.71
CA SER A 63 4.49 -16.72 -13.90
C SER A 63 3.49 -17.86 -14.15
N ARG A 64 2.39 -17.91 -13.38
CA ARG A 64 1.43 -19.03 -13.42
C ARG A 64 0.31 -18.86 -14.43
N PHE A 65 -0.16 -17.62 -14.63
CA PHE A 65 -1.33 -17.34 -15.47
C PHE A 65 -0.97 -16.57 -16.74
N GLY A 66 0.29 -16.16 -16.92
CA GLY A 66 0.71 -15.38 -18.09
C GLY A 66 0.08 -14.00 -18.12
N ALA A 67 -0.28 -13.46 -16.95
CA ALA A 67 -0.83 -12.11 -16.84
C ALA A 67 0.20 -11.09 -17.34
N ASP A 68 -0.28 -10.07 -18.05
CA ASP A 68 0.55 -8.94 -18.49
C ASP A 68 0.81 -8.02 -17.29
N VAL A 69 1.95 -8.24 -16.64
CA VAL A 69 2.39 -7.51 -15.45
C VAL A 69 3.63 -6.72 -15.82
N PRO A 70 3.62 -5.39 -15.72
CA PRO A 70 4.80 -4.60 -15.97
C PRO A 70 5.83 -4.77 -14.84
N ASP A 71 7.11 -4.76 -15.21
CA ASP A 71 8.22 -4.86 -14.25
C ASP A 71 8.22 -3.66 -13.29
N ASP A 72 8.01 -2.45 -13.84
CA ASP A 72 7.92 -1.17 -13.12
C ASP A 72 6.52 -0.53 -13.30
N ALA A 73 6.16 0.39 -12.43
CA ALA A 73 4.92 1.15 -12.55
C ALA A 73 4.90 1.96 -13.86
N PRO A 74 3.82 1.85 -14.67
CA PRO A 74 3.65 2.68 -15.86
C PRO A 74 3.65 4.17 -15.52
N ASP A 75 4.33 5.00 -16.32
CA ASP A 75 4.50 6.44 -16.07
C ASP A 75 3.17 7.19 -15.91
N ASP A 76 2.13 6.77 -16.65
CA ASP A 76 0.79 7.35 -16.60
C ASP A 76 -0.01 6.97 -15.35
N LEU A 77 0.44 5.95 -14.61
CA LEU A 77 -0.15 5.49 -13.34
C LEU A 77 0.66 5.95 -12.12
N LEU A 78 1.80 6.63 -12.33
CA LEU A 78 2.60 7.20 -11.24
C LEU A 78 1.88 8.39 -10.59
N ASP A 79 1.17 8.11 -9.51
CA ASP A 79 0.57 9.15 -8.67
C ASP A 79 1.56 9.62 -7.61
N VAL A 80 1.81 10.94 -7.58
CA VAL A 80 2.59 11.65 -6.54
C VAL A 80 1.78 12.72 -5.81
N ASP A 81 0.50 12.85 -6.14
CA ASP A 81 -0.38 13.87 -5.59
C ASP A 81 -0.71 13.56 -4.12
N PRO A 82 -0.99 14.58 -3.29
CA PRO A 82 -1.39 14.37 -1.90
C PRO A 82 -2.71 13.59 -1.78
N LEU A 83 -3.07 13.18 -0.56
CA LEU A 83 -4.41 12.67 -0.27
C LEU A 83 -5.45 13.74 -0.58
N THR A 84 -6.61 13.32 -1.10
CA THR A 84 -7.75 14.20 -1.30
C THR A 84 -8.25 14.66 0.07
N VAL A 85 -8.48 15.98 0.20
CA VAL A 85 -8.97 16.61 1.43
C VAL A 85 -10.47 16.94 1.32
N PRO A 86 -11.25 16.82 2.41
CA PRO A 86 -10.84 16.40 3.75
C PRO A 86 -10.55 14.89 3.85
N VAL A 87 -9.57 14.52 4.68
CA VAL A 87 -9.27 13.11 4.98
C VAL A 87 -10.09 12.72 6.22
N GLU A 88 -11.22 12.07 5.98
CA GLU A 88 -12.12 11.56 7.02
C GLU A 88 -11.96 10.05 7.13
N GLU A 89 -11.64 9.56 8.33
CA GLU A 89 -11.50 8.13 8.60
C GLU A 89 -12.89 7.46 8.61
N GLU A 90 -13.08 6.48 7.74
CA GLU A 90 -14.25 5.59 7.78
C GLU A 90 -14.10 4.56 8.91
N PHE A 91 -12.95 3.87 8.94
CA PHE A 91 -12.56 2.95 10.00
C PHE A 91 -11.04 2.71 10.02
N ARG A 92 -10.56 2.04 11.08
CA ARG A 92 -9.18 1.52 11.17
C ARG A 92 -9.11 0.10 10.64
N VAL A 93 -8.15 -0.18 9.75
CA VAL A 93 -7.91 -1.51 9.17
C VAL A 93 -7.35 -2.47 10.21
N GLY A 94 -8.01 -3.61 10.38
CA GLY A 94 -7.51 -4.73 11.20
C GLY A 94 -6.88 -5.82 10.34
N THR A 95 -7.66 -6.36 9.40
CA THR A 95 -7.26 -7.49 8.55
C THR A 95 -7.23 -7.07 7.08
N MET A 96 -6.29 -7.61 6.32
CA MET A 96 -6.16 -7.36 4.88
C MET A 96 -6.21 -8.68 4.11
N GLY A 97 -7.11 -8.74 3.12
CA GLY A 97 -7.19 -9.80 2.13
C GLY A 97 -6.56 -9.36 0.80
N LEU A 98 -5.91 -10.30 0.13
CA LEU A 98 -5.34 -10.08 -1.20
C LEU A 98 -5.61 -11.31 -2.07
N GLY A 99 -6.07 -11.09 -3.30
CA GLY A 99 -6.41 -12.15 -4.25
C GLY A 99 -6.23 -11.74 -5.70
N TRP A 100 -6.29 -12.72 -6.59
CA TRP A 100 -6.31 -12.51 -8.04
C TRP A 100 -7.62 -13.02 -8.60
N ASP A 101 -8.34 -12.17 -9.34
CA ASP A 101 -9.50 -12.53 -10.12
C ASP A 101 -9.07 -12.80 -11.56
N ALA A 102 -9.09 -14.07 -11.97
CA ALA A 102 -8.67 -14.49 -13.29
C ALA A 102 -9.66 -14.09 -14.40
N ASP A 103 -10.95 -13.96 -14.06
CA ASP A 103 -11.99 -13.62 -15.05
C ASP A 103 -11.87 -12.16 -15.48
N SER A 104 -11.61 -11.27 -14.52
CA SER A 104 -11.42 -9.83 -14.77
C SER A 104 -9.95 -9.43 -14.95
N SER A 105 -9.00 -10.36 -14.77
CA SER A 105 -7.56 -10.08 -14.76
C SER A 105 -7.18 -8.92 -13.82
N ALA A 106 -7.72 -8.97 -12.61
CA ALA A 106 -7.56 -7.90 -11.62
C ALA A 106 -7.05 -8.44 -10.28
N VAL A 107 -6.24 -7.63 -9.62
CA VAL A 107 -5.90 -7.83 -8.21
C VAL A 107 -7.06 -7.33 -7.36
N VAL A 108 -7.48 -8.15 -6.40
CA VAL A 108 -8.51 -7.81 -5.41
C VAL A 108 -7.83 -7.55 -4.07
N ILE A 109 -8.00 -6.35 -3.54
CA ILE A 109 -7.54 -5.95 -2.22
C ILE A 109 -8.77 -5.75 -1.35
N GLU A 110 -8.82 -6.39 -0.18
CA GLU A 110 -9.88 -6.18 0.79
C GLU A 110 -9.31 -5.74 2.14
N LEU A 111 -9.90 -4.69 2.71
CA LEU A 111 -9.48 -4.10 3.97
C LEU A 111 -10.65 -4.19 4.93
N LEU A 112 -10.53 -5.02 5.97
CA LEU A 112 -11.56 -5.22 6.98
C LEU A 112 -11.31 -4.31 8.18
N ALA A 113 -12.38 -3.73 8.71
CA ALA A 113 -12.36 -2.95 9.93
C ALA A 113 -11.85 -3.77 11.12
N MET A 114 -11.10 -3.11 12.00
CA MET A 114 -10.59 -3.71 13.23
C MET A 114 -11.74 -4.04 14.18
N THR A 115 -11.75 -5.27 14.69
CA THR A 115 -12.72 -5.77 15.67
C THR A 115 -12.03 -6.16 16.98
N GLU A 116 -12.79 -6.24 18.08
CA GLU A 116 -12.27 -6.65 19.39
C GLU A 116 -11.89 -8.15 19.48
N GLY A 117 -12.39 -8.98 18.54
CA GLY A 117 -12.06 -10.40 18.43
C GLY A 117 -11.26 -10.73 17.16
N GLU A 118 -10.70 -11.93 17.11
CA GLU A 118 -10.06 -12.47 15.91
C GLU A 118 -11.09 -12.59 14.79
N VAL A 119 -10.73 -12.10 13.60
CA VAL A 119 -11.53 -12.26 12.38
C VAL A 119 -11.21 -13.63 11.80
N ASP A 120 -12.24 -14.45 11.58
CA ASP A 120 -12.09 -15.74 10.90
C ASP A 120 -11.65 -15.51 9.45
N GLU A 121 -10.59 -16.20 9.01
CA GLU A 121 -10.06 -16.10 7.64
C GLU A 121 -11.12 -16.42 6.58
N THR A 122 -12.14 -17.20 6.91
CA THR A 122 -13.25 -17.54 6.00
C THR A 122 -14.13 -16.34 5.62
N VAL A 123 -14.07 -15.24 6.39
CA VAL A 123 -14.84 -14.01 6.13
C VAL A 123 -14.11 -13.08 5.14
N VAL A 124 -12.81 -13.30 4.92
CA VAL A 124 -11.97 -12.50 4.02
C VAL A 124 -12.26 -12.89 2.58
N LEU A 125 -12.56 -11.89 1.74
CA LEU A 125 -13.01 -12.02 0.35
C LEU A 125 -14.34 -12.79 0.19
N ASP A 126 -15.07 -12.98 1.28
CA ASP A 126 -16.41 -13.54 1.27
C ASP A 126 -17.46 -12.42 1.21
N ASP A 127 -18.62 -12.70 0.62
CA ASP A 127 -19.72 -11.74 0.42
C ASP A 127 -20.87 -11.95 1.42
N THR A 128 -20.65 -12.72 2.49
CA THR A 128 -21.65 -12.87 3.55
C THR A 128 -22.01 -11.53 4.20
N GLU A 129 -23.28 -11.42 4.60
CA GLU A 129 -23.81 -10.22 5.26
C GLU A 129 -23.25 -10.05 6.69
N GLU A 130 -22.55 -11.05 7.21
CA GLU A 130 -21.93 -11.07 8.53
C GLU A 130 -20.43 -10.81 8.43
N GLY A 131 -19.91 -9.89 9.25
CA GLY A 131 -18.48 -9.62 9.35
C GLY A 131 -18.19 -8.18 9.77
N PRO A 132 -16.91 -7.76 9.75
CA PRO A 132 -16.53 -6.35 9.86
C PRO A 132 -16.86 -5.58 8.59
N ASP A 133 -17.05 -4.27 8.71
CA ASP A 133 -17.12 -3.38 7.54
C ASP A 133 -15.84 -3.50 6.71
N ALA A 134 -15.95 -3.33 5.40
CA ALA A 134 -14.83 -3.55 4.50
C ALA A 134 -14.76 -2.55 3.34
N VAL A 135 -13.54 -2.32 2.86
CA VAL A 135 -13.28 -1.67 1.57
C VAL A 135 -12.67 -2.71 0.64
N ARG A 136 -13.30 -2.95 -0.51
CA ARG A 136 -12.80 -3.88 -1.54
C ARG A 136 -12.49 -3.13 -2.81
N VAL A 137 -11.24 -3.24 -3.27
CA VAL A 137 -10.70 -2.51 -4.42
C VAL A 137 -10.18 -3.50 -5.45
N PHE A 138 -10.54 -3.27 -6.71
CA PHE A 138 -10.05 -4.04 -7.85
C PHE A 138 -9.06 -3.17 -8.63
N LEU A 139 -7.86 -3.70 -8.88
CA LEU A 139 -6.81 -2.98 -9.61
C LEU A 139 -6.32 -3.81 -10.78
N THR A 140 -6.01 -3.14 -11.89
CA THR A 140 -5.21 -3.75 -12.95
C THR A 140 -3.80 -4.06 -12.43
N PRO A 141 -3.06 -5.00 -13.05
CA PRO A 141 -1.69 -5.29 -12.66
C PRO A 141 -0.78 -4.05 -12.62
N GLY A 142 -0.90 -3.17 -13.61
CA GLY A 142 -0.16 -1.90 -13.64
C GLY A 142 -0.52 -0.95 -12.49
N ALA A 143 -1.81 -0.81 -12.17
CA ALA A 143 -2.25 0.02 -11.05
C ALA A 143 -1.82 -0.57 -9.69
N ALA A 144 -1.84 -1.89 -9.55
CA ALA A 144 -1.32 -2.59 -8.39
C ALA A 144 0.20 -2.36 -8.21
N ARG A 145 0.99 -2.45 -9.30
CA ARG A 145 2.43 -2.14 -9.28
C ARG A 145 2.67 -0.68 -8.85
N ALA A 146 1.95 0.26 -9.45
CA ALA A 146 2.04 1.68 -9.11
C ALA A 146 1.68 1.96 -7.64
N PHE A 147 0.64 1.30 -7.11
CA PHE A 147 0.28 1.39 -5.70
C PHE A 147 1.41 0.88 -4.79
N ALA A 148 1.99 -0.29 -5.08
CA ALA A 148 3.07 -0.86 -4.28
C ALA A 148 4.28 0.08 -4.20
N GLU A 149 4.74 0.59 -5.35
CA GLU A 149 5.86 1.54 -5.40
C GLU A 149 5.56 2.86 -4.69
N ARG A 150 4.32 3.35 -4.79
CA ARG A 150 3.89 4.53 -4.03
C ARG A 150 3.89 4.25 -2.53
N ALA A 151 3.35 3.11 -2.10
CA ALA A 151 3.30 2.72 -0.70
C ALA A 151 4.70 2.67 -0.09
N ASP A 152 5.66 2.07 -0.80
CA ASP A 152 7.07 2.05 -0.40
C ASP A 152 7.65 3.46 -0.28
N ARG A 153 7.39 4.34 -1.27
CA ARG A 153 7.82 5.75 -1.20
C ARG A 153 7.24 6.47 0.02
N VAL A 154 5.95 6.29 0.32
CA VAL A 154 5.26 6.93 1.45
C VAL A 154 5.78 6.44 2.81
N VAL A 155 5.99 5.13 2.94
CA VAL A 155 6.57 4.51 4.15
C VAL A 155 7.98 5.05 4.42
N ASN A 156 8.77 5.22 3.36
CA ASN A 156 10.16 5.65 3.42
C ASN A 156 10.33 7.17 3.47
N ALA A 157 9.35 7.95 3.01
CA ALA A 157 9.28 9.39 3.21
C ALA A 157 9.32 9.69 4.72
N GLY A 158 10.18 10.61 5.17
CA GLY A 158 10.40 10.88 6.59
C GLY A 158 11.68 10.27 7.17
N ARG A 159 12.39 9.41 6.43
CA ARG A 159 13.82 9.17 6.70
C ARG A 159 14.58 10.45 6.35
N LYS A 160 15.68 10.75 7.07
CA LYS A 160 16.55 11.86 6.69
C LYS A 160 17.01 11.65 5.24
N PRO A 161 16.90 12.65 4.35
CA PRO A 161 17.37 12.51 2.98
C PRO A 161 18.90 12.33 2.99
N CYS A 162 19.39 11.49 2.09
CA CYS A 162 20.82 11.34 1.87
C CYS A 162 21.38 12.71 1.45
N PRO A 163 22.41 13.25 2.12
CA PRO A 163 22.99 14.55 1.74
C PRO A 163 23.62 14.54 0.36
N LEU A 164 23.81 13.36 -0.24
CA LEU A 164 24.42 13.20 -1.55
C LEU A 164 23.39 13.02 -2.64
N CYS A 165 22.48 12.04 -2.58
CA CYS A 165 21.51 11.78 -3.66
C CYS A 165 20.06 12.22 -3.35
N ALA A 166 19.77 12.74 -2.17
CA ALA A 166 18.44 13.09 -1.67
C ALA A 166 17.46 11.92 -1.47
N GLU A 167 17.86 10.68 -1.74
CA GLU A 167 17.07 9.48 -1.43
C GLU A 167 16.95 9.24 0.09
N PRO A 168 15.86 8.62 0.57
CA PRO A 168 15.68 8.25 1.98
C PRO A 168 16.84 7.36 2.51
N LEU A 169 17.46 7.74 3.64
CA LEU A 169 18.54 6.95 4.25
C LEU A 169 18.01 5.66 4.92
N ASP A 170 18.65 4.52 4.63
CA ASP A 170 18.37 3.24 5.29
C ASP A 170 19.09 3.08 6.65
N PRO A 171 18.40 2.62 7.72
CA PRO A 171 19.04 2.31 9.01
C PRO A 171 20.14 1.25 8.94
N ALA A 172 20.05 0.26 8.04
CA ALA A 172 21.05 -0.79 7.82
C ALA A 172 22.19 -0.35 6.88
N GLY A 173 22.14 0.89 6.39
CA GLY A 173 23.11 1.49 5.50
C GLY A 173 22.52 1.81 4.13
N HIS A 174 22.59 3.08 3.72
CA HIS A 174 22.16 3.55 2.41
C HIS A 174 23.28 3.37 1.37
N ILE A 175 23.02 2.61 0.30
CA ILE A 175 23.91 2.54 -0.86
C ILE A 175 23.62 3.74 -1.77
N CYS A 176 24.42 4.80 -1.66
CA CYS A 176 24.24 5.99 -2.46
C CYS A 176 24.71 5.75 -3.91
N PRO A 177 23.86 5.89 -4.93
CA PRO A 177 24.27 5.78 -6.34
C PRO A 177 25.36 6.79 -6.71
N ARG A 178 25.37 7.97 -6.05
CA ARG A 178 26.41 9.00 -6.26
C ARG A 178 27.77 8.66 -5.63
N GLN A 179 27.86 7.62 -4.80
CA GLN A 179 29.13 7.18 -4.21
C GLN A 179 29.70 5.90 -4.84
N ASN A 180 29.11 5.34 -5.92
CA ASN A 180 29.55 4.08 -6.51
C ASN A 180 29.82 2.97 -5.46
N GLY A 181 28.94 2.84 -4.46
CA GLY A 181 28.99 1.72 -3.50
C GLY A 181 30.06 1.74 -2.41
N TYR A 182 30.79 2.85 -2.19
CA TYR A 182 31.85 2.89 -1.17
C TYR A 182 31.27 3.01 0.27
N ARG A 183 31.31 1.93 1.05
CA ARG A 183 31.12 1.98 2.52
C ARG A 183 32.36 2.60 3.17
N ARG A 184 32.18 3.66 3.97
CA ARG A 184 33.17 4.01 4.99
C ARG A 184 32.82 3.24 6.25
N ASP A 185 33.66 2.28 6.63
CA ASP A 185 33.61 1.72 7.97
C ASP A 185 33.86 2.87 8.96
N VAL A 186 32.98 3.00 9.94
CA VAL A 186 33.11 4.01 10.98
C VAL A 186 34.16 3.48 11.96
N ASP A 187 35.40 3.93 11.82
CA ASP A 187 36.41 3.76 12.87
C ASP A 187 35.89 4.47 14.12
N VAL A 188 35.55 3.67 15.13
CA VAL A 188 35.33 4.15 16.50
C VAL A 188 36.68 4.60 17.01
N LEU A 189 36.92 5.91 16.99
CA LEU A 189 38.04 6.50 17.68
C LEU A 189 37.77 6.39 19.19
N GLU A 190 38.56 5.55 19.85
CA GLU A 190 38.74 5.50 21.29
C GLU A 190 39.30 6.84 21.78
N ASP A 191 38.64 7.43 22.79
CA ASP A 191 39.23 8.28 23.83
C ASP A 191 38.46 8.05 25.14
#